data_AF-A0A672PMM8-F1
#
_entry.id   AF-A0A672PMM8-F1
#
_cell.length_a   1.000
_cell.length_b   1.000
_cell.length_c   1.000
_cell.angle_alpha   90.00
_cell.angle_beta   90.00
_cell.angle_gamma   90.00
#
_symmetry.space_group_name_H-M   'P 1'
#
loop_
_entity.id
_entity.type
_entity.pdbx_description
1 polymer ?
#
loop_
_entity_poly.entity_id
_entity_poly.type
_entity_poly.pdbx_seq_one_letter_code
_entity_poly.pdbx_strand_id
1 'polypeptide(L)'
;SRPKEAKQNKNKIAYLYFLVYSFLVVAGTNYIFTVKLGRTNCKKGGVETLCAIHKDPKVARVIQCKITVWSKPWLNFLKVTENTCI
;
A
#
# COMPACT_ATOMS: atom_id res chain seq x y z
N SER A 1 -2.70 28.01 14.13
CA SER A 1 -1.37 27.51 13.71
C SER A 1 -1.34 26.01 13.86
N ARG A 2 -1.43 25.25 12.76
CA ARG A 2 -1.40 23.78 12.81
C ARG A 2 0.02 23.34 13.19
N PRO A 3 0.24 22.57 14.29
CA PRO A 3 1.57 22.10 14.62
C PRO A 3 2.08 21.25 13.45
N LYS A 4 3.32 21.50 13.02
CA LYS A 4 4.05 20.60 12.12
C LYS A 4 4.38 19.34 12.92
N GLU A 5 3.37 18.52 13.15
CA GLU A 5 3.53 17.16 13.66
C GLU A 5 4.55 16.48 12.75
N ALA A 6 5.61 15.96 13.37
CA ALA A 6 6.82 15.50 12.76
C ALA A 6 6.58 14.85 11.38
N LYS A 7 7.41 15.20 10.38
CA LYS A 7 7.65 14.32 9.24
C LYS A 7 8.29 13.03 9.78
N GLN A 8 7.47 12.20 10.42
CA GLN A 8 7.88 11.02 11.15
C GLN A 8 8.64 10.16 10.14
N ASN A 9 9.89 9.89 10.47
CA ASN A 9 10.85 9.05 9.77
C ASN A 9 10.22 7.67 9.46
N LYS A 10 9.42 7.60 8.39
CA LYS A 10 8.74 6.39 7.93
C LYS A 10 9.61 5.80 6.83
N ASN A 11 9.95 4.52 6.94
CA ASN A 11 10.70 3.82 5.91
C ASN A 11 9.81 3.58 4.67
N LYS A 12 10.40 3.42 3.49
CA LYS A 12 9.67 2.95 2.30
C LYS A 12 9.12 1.55 2.59
N ILE A 13 8.02 1.21 1.93
CA ILE A 13 7.40 -0.10 2.05
C ILE A 13 7.68 -0.86 0.77
N ALA A 14 8.19 -2.09 0.89
CA ALA A 14 8.34 -3.01 -0.22
C ALA A 14 7.18 -4.01 -0.23
N TYR A 15 6.76 -4.37 -1.44
CA TYR A 15 5.80 -5.43 -1.67
C TYR A 15 6.54 -6.76 -1.75
N LEU A 16 6.25 -7.66 -0.82
CA LEU A 16 6.86 -8.99 -0.79
C LEU A 16 6.04 -10.00 -1.60
N TYR A 17 4.72 -9.80 -1.65
CA TYR A 17 3.78 -10.65 -2.38
C TYR A 17 2.54 -9.84 -2.75
N PHE A 18 2.02 -10.10 -3.96
CA PHE A 18 0.91 -9.37 -4.55
C PHE A 18 -0.06 -10.37 -5.19
N LEU A 19 -1.28 -10.42 -4.68
CA LEU A 19 -2.40 -11.08 -5.34
C LEU A 19 -3.44 -10.03 -5.69
N VAL A 20 -3.96 -10.15 -6.90
CA VAL A 20 -5.08 -9.34 -7.38
C VAL A 20 -6.19 -10.26 -7.82
N TYR A 21 -7.41 -9.92 -7.40
CA TYR A 21 -8.62 -10.53 -7.93
C TYR A 21 -9.59 -9.41 -8.31
N SER A 22 -10.27 -9.56 -9.44
CA SER A 22 -11.22 -8.59 -9.94
C SER A 22 -12.56 -9.22 -10.26
N PHE A 23 -13.63 -8.52 -9.92
CA PHE A 23 -14.98 -8.91 -10.31
C PHE A 23 -15.76 -7.70 -10.83
N LEU A 24 -16.59 -7.95 -11.85
CA LEU A 24 -17.41 -6.94 -12.49
C LEU A 24 -18.70 -6.73 -11.69
N VAL A 25 -19.12 -5.48 -11.58
CA VAL A 25 -20.42 -5.08 -11.04
C VAL A 25 -21.11 -4.22 -12.09
N VAL A 26 -22.43 -4.10 -12.03
CA VAL A 26 -23.21 -3.32 -13.03
C VAL A 26 -22.69 -1.87 -13.16
N ALA A 27 -22.12 -1.32 -12.09
CA ALA A 27 -21.59 0.04 -12.05
C ALA A 27 -20.05 0.11 -11.99
N GLY A 28 -19.29 -0.86 -12.52
CA GLY A 28 -17.82 -0.78 -12.56
C GLY A 28 -17.09 -2.10 -12.34
N THR A 29 -15.84 -2.01 -11.88
CA THR A 29 -15.01 -3.15 -11.54
C THR A 29 -14.44 -2.96 -10.15
N ASN A 30 -14.58 -3.96 -9.29
CA ASN A 30 -13.90 -4.00 -8.01
C ASN A 30 -12.62 -4.82 -8.12
N TYR A 31 -11.50 -4.18 -7.78
CA TYR A 31 -10.20 -4.82 -7.64
C TYR A 31 -9.90 -5.03 -6.17
N ILE A 32 -9.74 -6.28 -5.76
CA ILE A 32 -9.29 -6.64 -4.43
C ILE A 32 -7.81 -6.99 -4.53
N PHE A 33 -6.99 -6.21 -3.83
CA PHE A 33 -5.56 -6.41 -3.70
C PHE A 33 -5.23 -6.98 -2.33
N THR A 34 -4.59 -8.14 -2.31
CA THR A 34 -3.99 -8.68 -1.09
C THR A 34 -2.48 -8.52 -1.21
N VAL A 35 -1.92 -7.64 -0.40
CA VAL A 35 -0.51 -7.26 -0.44
C VAL A 35 0.18 -7.55 0.87
N LYS A 36 1.35 -8.19 0.81
CA LYS A 36 2.26 -8.28 1.96
C LYS A 36 3.29 -7.17 1.87
N LEU A 37 3.31 -6.33 2.90
CA LEU A 37 4.08 -5.10 2.97
C LEU A 37 5.16 -5.24 4.04
N GLY A 38 6.43 -5.00 3.69
CA GLY A 38 7.55 -4.97 4.62
C GLY A 38 8.23 -3.60 4.63
N ARG A 39 8.65 -3.14 5.82
CA ARG A 39 9.48 -1.93 5.94
C ARG A 39 10.86 -2.19 5.37
N THR A 40 11.34 -1.28 4.54
CA THR A 40 12.67 -1.33 3.95
C THR A 40 13.68 -0.55 4.78
N ASN A 41 14.95 -0.58 4.39
CA ASN A 41 16.01 0.26 4.94
C ASN A 41 15.93 1.73 4.45
N CYS A 42 15.21 2.00 3.36
CA CYS A 42 15.15 3.34 2.77
C CYS A 42 14.20 4.28 3.50
N LYS A 43 14.55 5.56 3.53
CA LYS A 43 13.66 6.62 4.05
C LYS A 43 12.61 7.01 3.01
N LYS A 44 11.37 7.23 3.45
CA LYS A 44 10.30 7.77 2.60
C LYS A 44 10.69 9.17 2.10
N GLY A 45 10.66 9.36 0.78
CA GLY A 45 11.12 10.60 0.12
C GLY A 45 12.61 10.64 -0.23
N GLY A 46 13.38 9.57 0.05
CA GLY A 46 14.75 9.43 -0.45
C GLY A 46 14.82 9.12 -1.94
N VAL A 47 15.97 9.41 -2.55
CA VAL A 47 16.27 9.22 -3.99
C VAL A 47 16.41 7.75 -4.40
N GLU A 48 16.70 6.86 -3.44
CA GLU A 48 16.93 5.44 -3.71
C GLU A 48 15.66 4.74 -4.26
N THR A 49 15.77 4.11 -5.41
CA THR A 49 14.63 3.44 -6.09
C THR A 49 14.52 1.97 -5.71
N LEU A 50 15.64 1.29 -5.47
CA LEU A 50 15.73 -0.11 -5.09
C LEU A 50 16.03 -0.24 -3.60
N CYS A 51 15.05 -0.72 -2.83
CA CYS A 51 15.12 -0.76 -1.38
C CYS A 51 14.86 -2.18 -0.89
N ALA A 52 15.85 -2.79 -0.26
CA ALA A 52 15.71 -4.11 0.33
C ALA A 52 14.86 -4.05 1.60
N ILE A 53 14.10 -5.12 1.86
CA ILE A 53 13.39 -5.27 3.13
C ILE A 53 14.41 -5.31 4.26
N HIS A 54 14.05 -4.70 5.38
CA HIS A 54 14.91 -4.68 6.55
C HIS A 54 15.21 -6.12 7.01
N LYS A 55 16.49 -6.45 7.22
CA LYS A 55 16.90 -7.82 7.60
C LYS A 55 16.36 -8.23 8.97
N ASP A 56 16.27 -7.28 9.91
CA ASP A 56 15.66 -7.53 11.22
C ASP A 56 14.12 -7.65 11.10
N PRO A 57 13.53 -8.81 11.43
CA PRO A 57 12.08 -9.03 11.36
C PRO A 57 11.27 -8.11 12.28
N LYS A 58 11.85 -7.69 13.43
CA LYS A 58 11.19 -6.78 14.38
C LYS A 58 11.01 -5.38 13.79
N VAL A 59 11.89 -5.00 12.86
CA VAL A 59 11.87 -3.72 12.17
C VAL A 59 11.13 -3.83 10.84
N ALA A 60 11.30 -4.94 10.11
CA ALA A 60 10.61 -5.21 8.86
C ALA A 60 9.08 -5.18 9.04
N ARG A 61 8.58 -5.69 10.18
CA ARG A 61 7.14 -5.72 10.56
C ARG A 61 6.26 -5.98 9.35
N VAL A 62 6.38 -7.18 8.79
CA VAL A 62 5.61 -7.56 7.62
C VAL A 62 4.14 -7.60 8.00
N ILE A 63 3.34 -6.77 7.36
CA ILE A 63 1.88 -6.71 7.52
C ILE A 63 1.20 -7.17 6.25
N GLN A 64 0.02 -7.75 6.36
CA GLN A 64 -0.80 -8.09 5.20
C GLN A 64 -1.98 -7.12 5.12
N CYS A 65 -2.10 -6.42 4.00
CA CYS A 65 -3.22 -5.53 3.76
C CYS A 65 -4.11 -6.07 2.64
N LYS A 66 -5.42 -5.99 2.86
CA LYS A 66 -6.46 -6.20 1.86
C LYS A 66 -7.05 -4.84 1.50
N ILE A 67 -6.94 -4.47 0.22
CA ILE A 67 -7.37 -3.18 -0.31
C ILE A 67 -8.39 -3.45 -1.40
N THR A 68 -9.58 -2.86 -1.30
CA THR A 68 -10.60 -2.94 -2.35
C THR A 68 -10.67 -1.60 -3.07
N VAL A 69 -10.58 -1.62 -4.38
CA VAL A 69 -10.61 -0.44 -5.25
C VAL A 69 -11.74 -0.58 -6.26
N TRP A 70 -12.65 0.38 -6.26
CA TRP A 70 -13.71 0.47 -7.25
C TRP A 70 -13.29 1.39 -8.39
N SER A 71 -13.27 0.85 -9.60
CA SER A 71 -12.91 1.55 -10.83
C SER A 71 -14.12 1.66 -11.76
N LYS A 72 -14.32 2.85 -12.32
CA LYS A 72 -15.25 3.12 -13.43
C LYS A 72 -14.47 3.87 -14.52
N PRO A 73 -13.84 3.14 -15.46
CA PRO A 73 -12.97 3.74 -16.46
C PRO A 73 -13.66 4.83 -17.29
N TRP A 74 -14.94 4.66 -17.62
CA TRP A 74 -15.72 5.63 -18.40
C TRP A 74 -16.00 6.96 -17.68
N LEU A 75 -15.77 7.04 -16.36
CA LEU A 75 -15.85 8.27 -15.58
C LEU A 75 -14.48 8.73 -15.07
N ASN A 76 -13.38 8.11 -15.50
CA ASN A 76 -12.04 8.29 -14.92
C ASN A 76 -12.05 8.21 -13.38
N PHE A 77 -12.89 7.33 -12.84
CA PHE A 77 -13.14 7.24 -11.41
C PHE A 77 -12.42 6.03 -10.83
N LEU A 78 -11.68 6.27 -9.74
CA LEU A 78 -11.03 5.24 -8.96
C LEU A 78 -11.14 5.61 -7.49
N LYS A 79 -11.66 4.69 -6.67
CA LYS A 79 -11.86 4.92 -5.23
C LYS A 79 -11.48 3.69 -4.43
N VAL A 80 -10.66 3.88 -3.40
CA VAL A 80 -10.46 2.85 -2.38
C VAL A 80 -11.72 2.77 -1.53
N THR A 81 -12.39 1.62 -1.55
CA THR A 81 -13.62 1.37 -0.79
C THR A 81 -13.33 0.67 0.53
N GLU A 82 -12.29 -0.16 0.59
CA GLU A 82 -11.85 -0.84 1.81
C GLU A 82 -10.32 -0.86 1.90
N ASN A 83 -9.80 -0.76 3.12
CA ASN A 83 -8.37 -0.88 3.41
C ASN A 83 -8.19 -1.45 4.83
N THR A 84 -7.93 -2.75 4.91
CA THR A 84 -7.76 -3.48 6.17
C THR A 84 -6.37 -4.09 6.22
N CYS A 85 -5.63 -3.85 7.29
CA CYS A 85 -4.29 -4.43 7.50
C CYS A 85 -4.24 -5.24 8.80
N ILE A 86 -3.55 -6.38 8.74
CA ILE A 86 -3.35 -7.33 9.85
C ILE A 86 -1.85 -7.53 10.06
#